data_AF-A0ABD1LZ87-F1
#
_entry.id   AF-A0ABD1LZ87-F1
#
_cell.length_a   1.000
_cell.length_b   1.000
_cell.length_c   1.000
_cell.angle_alpha   90.00
_cell.angle_beta   90.00
_cell.angle_gamma   90.00
#
_symmetry.space_group_name_H-M   'P 1'
#
loop_
_entity.id
_entity.type
_entity.pdbx_description
1 polymer ?
#
loop_
_entity_poly.entity_id
_entity_poly.type
_entity_poly.pdbx_seq_one_letter_code
_entity_poly.pdbx_strand_id
1 'polypeptide(L)'
;MACKCNTLCSLAVLVLVIYTWNVNCTETVEVDPIIDVASLNRDSFPPGFIFGAGSSSYQFEGAAKEGGRGTSIWDTFTHESPERILDGSNGDVAIDAYHRYKEDVNIIKDMNLDSYRFSISWSRILPNFRDYAELCFKEFGDRVKHWVTLNEPWSYSNNGYTNGRMAPGRCSTWINPNCTEGDSGTEPYLVSHYQLLAHAAAVNVYKTKYQVPQKGLIGITLVANWYIPFSNSKADQRATQRAIDFMYGWQGVNVKGYYIWSLFDNFEWCSGYTLRFGMTLVDYKNDMKRYKKLSAIWFKNFLQKRTRLYDSS
;
A
#
# COMPACT_ATOMS: atom_id res chain seq x y z
N MET A 1 -56.42 -69.01 -21.92
CA MET A 1 -55.45 -69.28 -20.83
C MET A 1 -54.25 -68.38 -21.09
N ALA A 2 -54.16 -67.15 -20.57
CA ALA A 2 -54.11 -66.74 -19.18
C ALA A 2 -52.95 -67.37 -18.40
N CYS A 3 -51.77 -66.72 -18.46
CA CYS A 3 -51.00 -66.38 -17.27
C CYS A 3 -50.34 -64.99 -17.51
N LYS A 4 -50.53 -64.08 -16.56
CA LYS A 4 -50.35 -62.60 -16.60
C LYS A 4 -48.85 -62.22 -16.56
N CYS A 5 -48.27 -61.27 -17.33
CA CYS A 5 -48.45 -59.79 -17.37
C CYS A 5 -48.04 -59.15 -16.01
N ASN A 6 -47.13 -58.18 -15.80
CA ASN A 6 -46.44 -57.10 -16.53
C ASN A 6 -45.23 -56.62 -15.64
N THR A 7 -44.03 -56.27 -16.12
CA THR A 7 -43.51 -54.96 -16.61
C THR A 7 -42.81 -54.06 -15.55
N LEU A 8 -41.49 -53.87 -15.77
CA LEU A 8 -40.61 -52.68 -15.60
C LEU A 8 -40.85 -51.63 -14.47
N CYS A 9 -39.80 -51.35 -13.69
CA CYS A 9 -39.17 -50.01 -13.59
C CYS A 9 -37.88 -50.03 -12.73
N SER A 10 -36.74 -49.99 -13.42
CA SER A 10 -35.65 -49.01 -13.28
C SER A 10 -35.44 -48.32 -11.92
N LEU A 11 -34.29 -48.58 -11.28
CA LEU A 11 -33.41 -47.54 -10.74
C LEU A 11 -32.05 -48.16 -10.43
N ALA A 12 -31.08 -47.88 -11.29
CA ALA A 12 -29.68 -48.15 -11.04
C ALA A 12 -29.24 -47.34 -9.82
N VAL A 13 -29.03 -48.01 -8.68
CA VAL A 13 -28.40 -47.39 -7.52
C VAL A 13 -26.90 -47.34 -7.81
N LEU A 14 -26.47 -46.19 -8.32
CA LEU A 14 -25.09 -45.79 -8.45
C LEU A 14 -24.54 -45.54 -7.03
N VAL A 15 -23.97 -46.58 -6.41
CA VAL A 15 -23.25 -46.42 -5.13
C VAL A 15 -21.92 -45.72 -5.43
N LEU A 16 -21.94 -44.39 -5.32
CA LEU A 16 -20.76 -43.55 -5.22
C LEU A 16 -20.00 -43.94 -3.95
N VAL A 17 -18.88 -44.65 -4.11
CA VAL A 17 -17.89 -44.85 -3.05
C VAL A 17 -17.20 -43.50 -2.81
N ILE A 18 -17.69 -42.76 -1.83
CA ILE A 18 -17.03 -41.55 -1.33
C ILE A 18 -15.84 -42.00 -0.48
N TYR A 19 -14.63 -41.98 -1.05
CA TYR A 19 -13.42 -41.98 -0.24
C TYR A 19 -13.34 -40.64 0.49
N THR A 20 -13.70 -40.64 1.78
CA THR A 20 -13.38 -39.52 2.66
C THR A 20 -11.89 -39.60 2.99
N TRP A 21 -11.10 -38.75 2.34
CA TRP A 21 -9.76 -38.44 2.84
C TRP A 21 -9.94 -37.57 4.08
N ASN A 22 -9.85 -38.19 5.26
CA ASN A 22 -9.64 -37.44 6.51
C ASN A 22 -8.24 -36.83 6.45
N VAL A 23 -8.14 -35.58 6.01
CA VAL A 23 -6.93 -34.78 6.20
C VAL A 23 -6.95 -34.34 7.67
N ASN A 24 -6.25 -35.08 8.51
CA ASN A 24 -5.91 -34.63 9.86
C ASN A 24 -4.89 -33.49 9.72
N CYS A 25 -5.35 -32.24 9.69
CA CYS A 25 -4.47 -31.09 9.91
C CYS A 25 -4.21 -30.94 11.40
N THR A 26 -3.26 -31.71 11.93
CA THR A 26 -2.71 -31.49 13.28
C THR A 26 -1.20 -31.63 13.25
N GLU A 27 -0.54 -30.64 12.65
CA GLU A 27 0.78 -30.20 13.11
C GLU A 27 0.79 -28.67 13.03
N THR A 28 0.52 -28.03 14.17
CA THR A 28 1.05 -26.69 14.38
C THR A 28 2.56 -26.87 14.49
N VAL A 29 3.31 -26.44 13.48
CA VAL A 29 4.76 -26.26 13.64
C VAL A 29 4.91 -25.19 14.71
N GLU A 30 5.29 -25.59 15.93
CA GLU A 30 5.76 -24.64 16.93
C GLU A 30 7.01 -23.97 16.33
N VAL A 31 6.85 -22.71 15.93
CA VAL A 31 8.00 -21.89 15.56
C VAL A 31 8.59 -21.43 16.88
N ASP A 32 9.79 -21.91 17.19
CA ASP A 32 10.55 -21.42 18.34
C ASP A 32 10.53 -19.89 18.34
N PRO A 33 10.28 -19.23 19.49
CA PRO A 33 10.39 -17.79 19.56
C PRO A 33 11.80 -17.39 19.09
N ILE A 34 11.90 -16.31 18.31
CA ILE A 34 13.20 -15.73 17.97
C ILE A 34 13.74 -15.10 19.26
N ILE A 35 14.48 -15.88 20.06
CA ILE A 35 15.02 -15.48 21.36
C ILE A 35 16.25 -14.55 21.17
N ASP A 36 16.83 -14.47 19.97
CA ASP A 36 17.99 -13.62 19.70
C ASP A 36 17.83 -12.74 18.44
N VAL A 37 17.25 -11.55 18.62
CA VAL A 37 17.23 -10.49 17.59
C VAL A 37 18.61 -9.92 17.27
N ALA A 38 19.66 -10.21 18.05
CA ALA A 38 21.02 -9.75 17.73
C ALA A 38 21.64 -10.54 16.57
N SER A 39 21.17 -11.76 16.29
CA SER A 39 21.61 -12.57 15.14
C SER A 39 20.79 -12.34 13.87
N LEU A 40 19.60 -11.71 13.98
CA LEU A 40 18.71 -11.45 12.85
C LEU A 40 19.37 -10.53 11.81
N ASN A 41 19.48 -11.00 10.58
CA ASN A 41 20.09 -10.26 9.48
C ASN A 41 19.43 -10.63 8.15
N ARG A 42 19.82 -9.96 7.05
CA ARG A 42 19.22 -10.18 5.73
C ARG A 42 19.31 -11.64 5.22
N ASP A 43 20.28 -12.42 5.68
CA ASP A 43 20.44 -13.83 5.27
C ASP A 43 19.37 -14.74 5.88
N SER A 44 18.61 -14.26 6.86
CA SER A 44 17.39 -14.92 7.35
C SER A 44 16.22 -14.87 6.35
N PHE A 45 16.39 -14.18 5.21
CA PHE A 45 15.39 -14.03 4.16
C PHE A 45 15.86 -14.70 2.86
N PRO A 46 14.92 -15.09 1.97
CA PRO A 46 15.29 -15.70 0.69
C PRO A 46 16.27 -14.84 -0.12
N PRO A 47 17.22 -15.45 -0.84
CA PRO A 47 18.08 -14.72 -1.77
C PRO A 47 17.26 -13.88 -2.75
N GLY A 48 17.64 -12.62 -2.91
CA GLY A 48 16.92 -11.67 -3.77
C GLY A 48 15.69 -11.02 -3.13
N PHE A 49 15.40 -11.27 -1.85
CA PHE A 49 14.37 -10.54 -1.13
C PHE A 49 14.70 -9.03 -1.09
N ILE A 50 13.71 -8.20 -1.43
CA ILE A 50 13.88 -6.75 -1.56
C ILE A 50 13.49 -6.06 -0.25
N PHE A 51 14.47 -5.37 0.34
CA PHE A 51 14.26 -4.43 1.44
C PHE A 51 14.34 -3.00 0.93
N GLY A 52 13.29 -2.22 1.15
CA GLY A 52 13.24 -0.83 0.73
C GLY A 52 12.56 0.10 1.74
N ALA A 53 12.50 1.37 1.39
CA ALA A 53 11.76 2.38 2.13
C ALA A 53 10.77 3.11 1.21
N GLY A 54 9.67 3.59 1.78
CA GLY A 54 8.60 4.30 1.08
C GLY A 54 8.60 5.81 1.32
N SER A 55 8.06 6.52 0.34
CA SER A 55 7.73 7.94 0.35
C SER A 55 6.52 8.21 -0.55
N SER A 56 5.94 9.41 -0.45
CA SER A 56 4.91 9.88 -1.39
C SER A 56 5.15 11.34 -1.74
N SER A 57 4.72 11.75 -2.93
CA SER A 57 5.04 13.04 -3.53
C SER A 57 4.60 14.23 -2.68
N TYR A 58 3.32 14.32 -2.32
CA TYR A 58 2.82 15.46 -1.53
C TYR A 58 3.45 15.53 -0.13
N GLN A 59 3.81 14.39 0.44
CA GLN A 59 4.39 14.34 1.77
C GLN A 59 5.88 14.70 1.81
N PHE A 60 6.59 14.59 0.66
CA PHE A 60 8.06 14.70 0.60
C PHE A 60 8.56 15.81 -0.34
N GLU A 61 7.98 15.97 -1.53
CA GLU A 61 8.54 16.82 -2.61
C GLU A 61 8.65 18.29 -2.20
N GLY A 62 7.55 18.88 -1.73
CA GLY A 62 7.40 20.32 -1.66
C GLY A 62 7.37 20.95 -3.05
N ALA A 63 7.90 22.17 -3.15
CA ALA A 63 8.00 22.92 -4.41
C ALA A 63 6.61 23.01 -5.09
N ALA A 64 5.57 23.26 -4.28
CA ALA A 64 4.18 23.14 -4.68
C ALA A 64 3.78 24.09 -5.84
N LYS A 65 4.47 25.23 -5.96
CA LYS A 65 4.25 26.25 -7.00
C LYS A 65 5.42 26.39 -7.97
N GLU A 66 6.30 25.38 -8.03
CA GLU A 66 7.52 25.42 -8.84
C GLU A 66 7.50 24.38 -9.97
N GLY A 67 8.38 24.57 -10.96
CA GLY A 67 8.56 23.60 -12.05
C GLY A 67 7.31 23.36 -12.90
N GLY A 68 6.41 24.35 -12.98
CA GLY A 68 5.17 24.28 -13.77
C GLY A 68 4.09 23.36 -13.17
N ARG A 69 4.21 22.95 -11.90
CA ARG A 69 3.21 22.13 -11.22
C ARG A 69 1.88 22.86 -11.05
N GLY A 70 0.78 22.19 -11.37
CA GLY A 70 -0.58 22.64 -11.05
C GLY A 70 -1.01 22.29 -9.62
N THR A 71 -2.14 22.82 -9.18
CA THR A 71 -2.71 22.56 -7.84
C THR A 71 -3.30 21.16 -7.76
N SER A 72 -3.00 20.43 -6.69
CA SER A 72 -3.65 19.16 -6.34
C SER A 72 -4.75 19.36 -5.30
N ILE A 73 -5.60 18.35 -5.12
CA ILE A 73 -6.66 18.37 -4.10
C ILE A 73 -6.12 18.56 -2.67
N TRP A 74 -4.88 18.15 -2.42
CA TRP A 74 -4.26 18.29 -1.11
C TRP A 74 -3.78 19.72 -0.86
N ASP A 75 -3.28 20.43 -1.87
CA ASP A 75 -2.96 21.85 -1.73
C ASP A 75 -4.23 22.61 -1.36
N THR A 76 -5.29 22.44 -2.17
CA THR A 76 -6.61 23.04 -1.92
C THR A 76 -7.11 22.74 -0.52
N PHE A 77 -7.12 21.46 -0.11
CA PHE A 77 -7.61 21.06 1.21
C PHE A 77 -6.83 21.72 2.36
N THR A 78 -5.49 21.73 2.29
CA THR A 78 -4.67 22.30 3.37
C THR A 78 -4.69 23.83 3.40
N HIS A 79 -4.91 24.50 2.27
CA HIS A 79 -5.00 25.97 2.21
C HIS A 79 -6.40 26.49 2.53
N GLU A 80 -7.46 25.78 2.15
CA GLU A 80 -8.85 26.19 2.40
C GLU A 80 -9.38 25.73 3.75
N SER A 81 -8.84 24.65 4.32
CA SER A 81 -9.25 24.10 5.62
C SER A 81 -8.05 23.76 6.51
N PRO A 82 -7.18 24.73 6.84
CA PRO A 82 -5.98 24.48 7.65
C PRO A 82 -6.33 23.92 9.04
N GLU A 83 -7.50 24.24 9.59
CA GLU A 83 -7.99 23.71 10.86
C GLU A 83 -8.25 22.19 10.86
N ARG A 84 -8.31 21.57 9.66
CA ARG A 84 -8.39 20.11 9.52
C ARG A 84 -7.03 19.44 9.60
N ILE A 85 -5.95 20.21 9.68
CA ILE A 85 -4.60 19.72 9.96
C ILE A 85 -4.26 20.07 11.41
N LEU A 86 -3.80 19.09 12.18
CA LEU A 86 -3.64 19.20 13.63
C LEU A 86 -2.77 20.39 14.08
N ASP A 87 -1.72 20.70 13.31
CA ASP A 87 -0.81 21.82 13.55
C ASP A 87 -0.99 22.98 12.54
N GLY A 88 -2.05 22.93 11.72
CA GLY A 88 -2.33 23.93 10.67
C GLY A 88 -1.31 23.94 9.52
N SER A 89 -0.43 22.95 9.43
CA SER A 89 0.61 22.90 8.41
C SER A 89 0.11 22.41 7.04
N ASN A 90 0.98 22.48 6.03
CA ASN A 90 0.71 22.01 4.68
C ASN A 90 1.96 21.36 4.04
N GLY A 91 1.79 20.87 2.81
CA GLY A 91 2.83 20.23 2.01
C GLY A 91 3.58 21.18 1.06
N ASP A 92 3.47 22.51 1.21
CA ASP A 92 4.04 23.48 0.26
C ASP A 92 5.56 23.28 0.07
N VAL A 93 6.25 23.04 1.20
CA VAL A 93 7.69 22.76 1.26
C VAL A 93 7.98 21.30 1.63
N ALA A 94 7.13 20.65 2.42
CA ALA A 94 7.35 19.27 2.88
C ALA A 94 8.74 19.09 3.53
N ILE A 95 9.56 18.19 2.98
CA ILE A 95 10.98 18.05 3.35
C ILE A 95 11.93 18.53 2.25
N ASP A 96 11.38 19.22 1.27
CA ASP A 96 12.10 19.78 0.12
C ASP A 96 12.85 18.70 -0.68
N ALA A 97 12.25 17.51 -0.80
CA ALA A 97 12.85 16.42 -1.57
C ALA A 97 12.96 16.78 -3.07
N TYR A 98 12.16 17.71 -3.58
CA TYR A 98 12.26 18.20 -4.95
C TYR A 98 13.65 18.78 -5.26
N HIS A 99 14.22 19.55 -4.33
CA HIS A 99 15.57 20.11 -4.48
C HIS A 99 16.66 19.20 -3.90
N ARG A 100 16.33 18.40 -2.87
CA ARG A 100 17.29 17.63 -2.08
C ARG A 100 17.38 16.14 -2.41
N TYR A 101 16.69 15.67 -3.45
CA TYR A 101 16.65 14.25 -3.82
C TYR A 101 18.05 13.61 -3.97
N LYS A 102 19.08 14.36 -4.39
CA LYS A 102 20.46 13.84 -4.48
C LYS A 102 21.04 13.47 -3.12
N GLU A 103 20.80 14.29 -2.10
CA GLU A 103 21.18 14.00 -0.72
C GLU A 103 20.40 12.78 -0.21
N ASP A 104 19.09 12.76 -0.46
CA ASP A 104 18.22 11.67 -0.03
C ASP A 104 18.61 10.32 -0.66
N VAL A 105 19.01 10.30 -1.94
CA VAL A 105 19.56 9.11 -2.63
C VAL A 105 20.87 8.63 -2.01
N ASN A 106 21.75 9.54 -1.56
CA ASN A 106 22.98 9.15 -0.86
C ASN A 106 22.66 8.45 0.48
N ILE A 107 21.61 8.89 1.18
CA ILE A 107 21.16 8.26 2.43
C ILE A 107 20.60 6.87 2.14
N ILE A 108 19.77 6.71 1.10
CA ILE A 108 19.25 5.41 0.66
C ILE A 108 20.40 4.44 0.39
N LYS A 109 21.42 4.91 -0.34
CA LYS A 109 22.62 4.12 -0.66
C LYS A 109 23.40 3.73 0.60
N ASP A 110 23.61 4.66 1.52
CA ASP A 110 24.33 4.40 2.78
C ASP A 110 23.59 3.40 3.69
N MET A 111 22.25 3.37 3.62
CA MET A 111 21.42 2.43 4.38
C MET A 111 21.38 1.01 3.78
N ASN A 112 22.10 0.75 2.67
CA ASN A 112 22.11 -0.54 1.97
C ASN A 112 20.73 -1.00 1.47
N LEU A 113 19.79 -0.08 1.25
CA LEU A 113 18.46 -0.41 0.73
C LEU A 113 18.57 -0.94 -0.70
N ASP A 114 17.82 -2.01 -1.00
CA ASP A 114 17.77 -2.60 -2.33
C ASP A 114 16.77 -1.87 -3.25
N SER A 115 15.79 -1.15 -2.67
CA SER A 115 14.75 -0.43 -3.41
C SER A 115 14.28 0.84 -2.69
N TYR A 116 13.81 1.82 -3.47
CA TYR A 116 13.13 3.02 -2.97
C TYR A 116 11.78 3.17 -3.67
N ARG A 117 10.71 3.15 -2.89
CA ARG A 117 9.35 3.38 -3.37
C ARG A 117 9.01 4.86 -3.21
N PHE A 118 8.68 5.52 -4.30
CA PHE A 118 8.19 6.90 -4.33
C PHE A 118 7.02 7.01 -5.31
N SER A 119 6.17 8.02 -5.15
CA SER A 119 5.07 8.30 -6.07
C SER A 119 5.40 9.46 -7.00
N ILE A 120 4.73 9.51 -8.14
CA ILE A 120 4.84 10.60 -9.10
C ILE A 120 3.68 11.59 -8.85
N SER A 121 3.97 12.88 -8.78
CA SER A 121 2.95 13.92 -8.61
C SER A 121 2.14 14.13 -9.88
N TRP A 122 0.90 13.64 -9.90
CA TRP A 122 0.01 13.76 -11.06
C TRP A 122 -0.22 15.22 -11.46
N SER A 123 -0.47 16.12 -10.50
CA SER A 123 -0.63 17.57 -10.72
C SER A 123 0.56 18.25 -11.43
N ARG A 124 1.72 17.59 -11.50
CA ARG A 124 2.91 18.07 -12.21
C ARG A 124 2.96 17.61 -13.68
N ILE A 125 2.07 16.69 -14.09
CA ILE A 125 2.18 15.97 -15.36
C ILE A 125 0.98 16.21 -16.31
N LEU A 126 -0.27 15.80 -16.01
CA LEU A 126 -1.40 15.82 -16.99
C LEU A 126 -2.80 15.71 -16.33
N PRO A 127 -3.94 15.84 -17.05
CA PRO A 127 -5.28 15.94 -16.41
C PRO A 127 -6.09 14.64 -16.20
N ASN A 128 -5.82 13.48 -16.84
CA ASN A 128 -6.59 12.23 -16.64
C ASN A 128 -5.69 11.00 -16.30
N PHE A 129 -6.22 10.00 -15.56
CA PHE A 129 -5.40 8.95 -14.93
C PHE A 129 -4.78 7.95 -15.92
N ARG A 130 -5.53 7.52 -16.94
CA ARG A 130 -5.04 6.55 -17.92
C ARG A 130 -3.88 7.14 -18.71
N ASP A 131 -4.05 8.37 -19.20
CA ASP A 131 -3.05 9.03 -20.02
C ASP A 131 -1.83 9.44 -19.17
N TYR A 132 -2.07 9.79 -17.89
CA TYR A 132 -1.00 9.94 -16.88
C TYR A 132 -0.18 8.66 -16.70
N ALA A 133 -0.83 7.51 -16.50
CA ALA A 133 -0.15 6.23 -16.33
C ALA A 133 0.62 5.82 -17.60
N GLU A 134 0.01 5.97 -18.78
CA GLU A 134 0.66 5.67 -20.06
C GLU A 134 1.89 6.55 -20.29
N LEU A 135 1.81 7.85 -19.96
CA LEU A 135 2.97 8.73 -20.04
C LEU A 135 4.09 8.29 -19.08
N CYS A 136 3.77 7.90 -17.85
CA CYS A 136 4.76 7.37 -16.91
C CYS A 136 5.45 6.11 -17.46
N PHE A 137 4.69 5.19 -18.06
CA PHE A 137 5.26 3.99 -18.67
C PHE A 137 6.17 4.33 -19.85
N LYS A 138 5.76 5.28 -20.69
CA LYS A 138 6.53 5.71 -21.85
C LYS A 138 7.86 6.36 -21.46
N GLU A 139 7.83 7.30 -20.51
CA GLU A 139 8.99 8.13 -20.17
C GLU A 139 9.96 7.45 -19.19
N PHE A 140 9.47 6.55 -18.33
CA PHE A 140 10.29 5.95 -17.26
C PHE A 140 10.38 4.43 -17.31
N GLY A 141 9.55 3.76 -18.11
CA GLY A 141 9.47 2.29 -18.13
C GLY A 141 10.68 1.58 -18.75
N ASP A 142 11.58 2.31 -19.40
CA ASP A 142 12.90 1.83 -19.80
C ASP A 142 13.74 1.41 -18.57
N ARG A 143 13.59 2.12 -17.44
CA ARG A 143 14.31 1.90 -16.17
C ARG A 143 13.44 1.37 -15.05
N VAL A 144 12.19 1.83 -14.92
CA VAL A 144 11.27 1.42 -13.86
C VAL A 144 10.63 0.07 -14.21
N LYS A 145 10.89 -0.94 -13.37
CA LYS A 145 10.41 -2.32 -13.56
C LYS A 145 9.35 -2.78 -12.56
N HIS A 146 9.00 -1.95 -11.60
CA HIS A 146 7.97 -2.26 -10.61
C HIS A 146 7.05 -1.07 -10.48
N TRP A 147 5.82 -1.23 -10.96
CA TRP A 147 4.80 -0.20 -10.97
C TRP A 147 3.73 -0.47 -9.94
N VAL A 148 3.33 0.56 -9.21
CA VAL A 148 2.15 0.57 -8.35
C VAL A 148 1.21 1.63 -8.88
N THR A 149 -0.01 1.20 -9.21
CA THR A 149 -1.05 2.09 -9.76
C THR A 149 -1.60 3.06 -8.71
N LEU A 150 -2.08 2.52 -7.58
CA LEU A 150 -2.70 3.27 -6.49
C LEU A 150 -2.11 2.82 -5.15
N ASN A 151 -1.99 3.78 -4.23
CA ASN A 151 -1.64 3.52 -2.83
C ASN A 151 -2.91 3.60 -1.98
N GLU A 152 -3.24 2.49 -1.31
CA GLU A 152 -4.30 2.41 -0.31
C GLU A 152 -5.65 3.02 -0.73
N PRO A 153 -6.32 2.47 -1.77
CA PRO A 153 -7.62 2.96 -2.21
C PRO A 153 -8.64 3.05 -1.06
N TRP A 154 -8.63 2.09 -0.14
CA TRP A 154 -9.49 2.10 1.04
C TRP A 154 -9.27 3.33 1.92
N SER A 155 -8.02 3.68 2.23
CA SER A 155 -7.68 4.88 3.02
C SER A 155 -8.18 6.14 2.31
N TYR A 156 -7.99 6.22 0.98
CA TYR A 156 -8.43 7.35 0.17
C TYR A 156 -9.96 7.52 0.21
N SER A 157 -10.72 6.46 -0.08
CA SER A 157 -12.19 6.49 -0.05
C SER A 157 -12.72 6.76 1.35
N ASN A 158 -12.22 6.05 2.36
CA ASN A 158 -12.76 6.14 3.71
C ASN A 158 -12.44 7.50 4.36
N ASN A 159 -11.19 7.97 4.26
CA ASN A 159 -10.82 9.22 4.89
C ASN A 159 -11.22 10.45 4.09
N GLY A 160 -11.30 10.33 2.76
CA GLY A 160 -11.68 11.44 1.88
C GLY A 160 -13.20 11.65 1.76
N TYR A 161 -13.99 10.57 1.87
CA TYR A 161 -15.41 10.56 1.51
C TYR A 161 -16.33 9.92 2.56
N THR A 162 -15.82 9.12 3.51
CA THR A 162 -16.65 8.63 4.64
C THR A 162 -16.57 9.59 5.82
N ASN A 163 -15.37 9.91 6.30
CA ASN A 163 -15.18 10.71 7.52
C ASN A 163 -14.65 12.13 7.28
N GLY A 164 -14.30 12.46 6.04
CA GLY A 164 -13.85 13.80 5.63
C GLY A 164 -12.55 14.29 6.28
N ARG A 165 -11.72 13.40 6.83
CA ARG A 165 -10.44 13.74 7.48
C ARG A 165 -9.30 14.02 6.50
N MET A 166 -9.40 13.53 5.26
CA MET A 166 -8.39 13.73 4.21
C MET A 166 -9.01 14.43 3.01
N ALA A 167 -8.18 15.04 2.16
CA ALA A 167 -8.66 15.66 0.93
C ALA A 167 -9.50 14.69 0.07
N PRO A 168 -10.64 15.12 -0.51
CA PRO A 168 -11.18 16.48 -0.53
C PRO A 168 -11.99 16.88 0.72
N GLY A 169 -12.11 16.03 1.73
CA GLY A 169 -12.74 16.38 3.01
C GLY A 169 -14.26 16.25 3.03
N ARG A 170 -14.81 15.42 2.15
CA ARG A 170 -16.26 15.24 1.99
C ARG A 170 -16.80 14.21 2.96
N CYS A 171 -17.93 14.51 3.57
CA CYS A 171 -18.68 13.56 4.38
C CYS A 171 -20.11 14.06 4.65
N SER A 172 -20.99 13.18 5.10
CA SER A 172 -22.30 13.60 5.57
C SER A 172 -22.20 14.38 6.88
N THR A 173 -23.08 15.37 7.05
CA THR A 173 -23.20 16.18 8.28
C THR A 173 -23.46 15.34 9.54
N TRP A 174 -24.10 14.18 9.41
CA TRP A 174 -24.36 13.25 10.52
C TRP A 174 -23.13 12.42 10.93
N ILE A 175 -22.06 12.40 10.13
CA ILE A 175 -20.76 11.83 10.51
C ILE A 175 -19.90 12.88 11.22
N ASN A 176 -19.81 14.08 10.64
CA ASN A 176 -19.05 15.19 11.19
C ASN A 176 -19.78 16.50 10.88
N PRO A 177 -20.19 17.28 11.90
CA PRO A 177 -20.86 18.56 11.70
C PRO A 177 -20.05 19.59 10.89
N ASN A 178 -18.73 19.43 10.83
CA ASN A 178 -17.85 20.32 10.06
C ASN A 178 -17.82 20.00 8.55
N CYS A 179 -18.41 18.88 8.11
CA CYS A 179 -18.56 18.62 6.68
C CYS A 179 -19.72 19.42 6.10
N THR A 180 -19.42 20.23 5.10
CA THR A 180 -20.38 21.08 4.40
C THR A 180 -21.01 20.39 3.19
N GLU A 181 -20.37 19.33 2.69
CA GLU A 181 -20.78 18.57 1.52
C GLU A 181 -20.30 17.12 1.56
N GLY A 182 -21.04 16.24 0.88
CA GLY A 182 -20.72 14.82 0.73
C GLY A 182 -21.82 13.88 1.23
N ASP A 183 -21.72 12.62 0.82
CA ASP A 183 -22.58 11.53 1.29
C ASP A 183 -21.75 10.30 1.65
N SER A 184 -21.53 10.10 2.96
CA SER A 184 -20.75 9.00 3.53
C SER A 184 -21.37 7.62 3.29
N GLY A 185 -22.66 7.57 2.92
CA GLY A 185 -23.37 6.33 2.60
C GLY A 185 -23.23 5.90 1.14
N THR A 186 -22.76 6.78 0.24
CA THR A 186 -22.73 6.52 -1.21
C THR A 186 -21.38 6.82 -1.86
N GLU A 187 -20.76 7.97 -1.56
CA GLU A 187 -19.52 8.42 -2.19
C GLU A 187 -18.34 7.46 -2.02
N PRO A 188 -18.08 6.87 -0.84
CA PRO A 188 -16.96 5.92 -0.68
C PRO A 188 -17.04 4.72 -1.63
N TYR A 189 -18.25 4.24 -1.94
CA TYR A 189 -18.46 3.13 -2.87
C TYR A 189 -18.22 3.56 -4.31
N LEU A 190 -18.72 4.74 -4.70
CA LEU A 190 -18.50 5.30 -6.04
C LEU A 190 -17.01 5.55 -6.29
N VAL A 191 -16.32 6.16 -5.33
CA VAL A 191 -14.87 6.44 -5.43
C VAL A 191 -14.09 5.13 -5.53
N SER A 192 -14.38 4.16 -4.67
CA SER A 192 -13.72 2.84 -4.73
C SER A 192 -13.96 2.13 -6.07
N HIS A 193 -15.17 2.23 -6.62
CA HIS A 193 -15.48 1.67 -7.94
C HIS A 193 -14.63 2.30 -9.05
N TYR A 194 -14.57 3.64 -9.11
CA TYR A 194 -13.75 4.33 -10.11
C TYR A 194 -12.25 4.13 -9.92
N GLN A 195 -11.76 4.00 -8.69
CA GLN A 195 -10.37 3.63 -8.43
C GLN A 195 -10.03 2.25 -9.00
N LEU A 196 -10.92 1.27 -8.84
CA LEU A 196 -10.73 -0.07 -9.41
C LEU A 196 -10.78 -0.05 -10.95
N LEU A 197 -11.71 0.70 -11.55
CA LEU A 197 -11.76 0.89 -13.01
C LEU A 197 -10.48 1.56 -13.54
N ALA A 198 -9.99 2.60 -12.85
CA ALA A 198 -8.76 3.29 -13.21
C ALA A 198 -7.53 2.37 -13.10
N HIS A 199 -7.43 1.58 -12.02
CA HIS A 199 -6.43 0.54 -11.87
C HIS A 199 -6.47 -0.46 -13.04
N ALA A 200 -7.65 -1.01 -13.33
CA ALA A 200 -7.82 -1.99 -14.40
C ALA A 200 -7.44 -1.43 -15.78
N ALA A 201 -7.84 -0.18 -16.07
CA ALA A 201 -7.49 0.50 -17.30
C ALA A 201 -5.96 0.68 -17.46
N ALA A 202 -5.27 1.14 -16.41
CA ALA A 202 -3.82 1.30 -16.42
C ALA A 202 -3.07 -0.04 -16.57
N VAL A 203 -3.51 -1.08 -15.84
CA VAL A 203 -2.95 -2.43 -15.94
C VAL A 203 -3.14 -2.99 -17.34
N ASN A 204 -4.32 -2.80 -17.94
CA ASN A 204 -4.59 -3.26 -19.31
C ASN A 204 -3.64 -2.62 -20.32
N VAL A 205 -3.44 -1.30 -20.25
CA VAL A 205 -2.48 -0.58 -21.11
C VAL A 205 -1.05 -1.11 -20.90
N TYR A 206 -0.62 -1.27 -19.64
CA TYR A 206 0.73 -1.77 -19.34
C TYR A 206 0.94 -3.18 -19.90
N LYS A 207 0.03 -4.12 -19.60
CA LYS A 207 0.15 -5.52 -20.02
C LYS A 207 0.15 -5.68 -21.55
N THR A 208 -0.68 -4.89 -22.24
CA THR A 208 -0.85 -5.03 -23.71
C THR A 208 0.23 -4.31 -24.52
N LYS A 209 0.74 -3.16 -24.05
CA LYS A 209 1.68 -2.34 -24.83
C LYS A 209 3.11 -2.34 -24.30
N TYR A 210 3.30 -2.39 -22.98
CA TYR A 210 4.58 -2.04 -22.35
C TYR A 210 5.26 -3.22 -21.63
N GLN A 211 4.52 -4.20 -21.12
CA GLN A 211 5.07 -5.25 -20.27
C GLN A 211 6.08 -6.14 -21.01
N VAL A 212 5.77 -6.58 -22.24
CA VAL A 212 6.68 -7.40 -23.05
C VAL A 212 8.00 -6.67 -23.35
N PRO A 213 8.00 -5.43 -23.92
CA PRO A 213 9.25 -4.74 -24.21
C PRO A 213 9.99 -4.27 -22.95
N GLN A 214 9.28 -3.85 -21.90
CA GLN A 214 9.91 -3.28 -20.70
C GLN A 214 10.27 -4.32 -19.64
N LYS A 215 9.67 -5.52 -19.68
CA LYS A 215 9.90 -6.63 -18.74
C LYS A 215 9.67 -6.27 -17.28
N GLY A 216 8.73 -5.36 -17.01
CA GLY A 216 8.36 -4.97 -15.65
C GLY A 216 7.10 -5.65 -15.12
N LEU A 217 6.81 -5.39 -13.86
CA LEU A 217 5.64 -5.83 -13.11
C LEU A 217 4.77 -4.62 -12.76
N ILE A 218 3.46 -4.82 -12.67
CA ILE A 218 2.51 -3.80 -12.25
C ILE A 218 1.54 -4.38 -11.24
N GLY A 219 1.21 -3.60 -10.21
CA GLY A 219 0.28 -3.97 -9.15
C GLY A 219 -0.39 -2.78 -8.48
N ILE A 220 -0.91 -3.02 -7.29
CA ILE A 220 -1.61 -2.07 -6.43
C ILE A 220 -1.15 -2.27 -4.99
N THR A 221 -1.06 -1.19 -4.20
CA THR A 221 -0.77 -1.28 -2.76
C THR A 221 -2.06 -1.14 -1.98
N LEU A 222 -2.28 -2.06 -1.05
CA LEU A 222 -3.47 -2.13 -0.22
C LEU A 222 -3.05 -1.99 1.25
N VAL A 223 -3.88 -1.32 2.04
CA VAL A 223 -3.76 -1.30 3.49
C VAL A 223 -4.64 -2.39 4.06
N ALA A 224 -4.16 -3.08 5.09
CA ALA A 224 -4.93 -4.12 5.77
C ALA A 224 -4.63 -4.08 7.26
N ASN A 225 -5.68 -3.97 8.07
CA ASN A 225 -5.63 -4.28 9.49
C ASN A 225 -5.91 -5.77 9.66
N TRP A 226 -5.26 -6.39 10.64
CA TRP A 226 -5.61 -7.73 11.07
C TRP A 226 -6.70 -7.63 12.15
N TYR A 227 -7.84 -8.27 11.91
CA TYR A 227 -8.95 -8.28 12.84
C TYR A 227 -8.98 -9.59 13.64
N ILE A 228 -9.18 -9.48 14.95
CA ILE A 228 -9.31 -10.61 15.87
C ILE A 228 -10.72 -10.54 16.48
N PRO A 229 -11.46 -11.66 16.56
CA PRO A 229 -12.79 -11.65 17.15
C PRO A 229 -12.73 -11.26 18.63
N PHE A 230 -13.64 -10.39 19.05
CA PHE A 230 -13.71 -9.88 20.42
C PHE A 230 -13.93 -11.01 21.45
N SER A 231 -14.69 -12.04 21.09
CA SER A 231 -14.88 -13.25 21.87
C SER A 231 -14.98 -14.48 20.98
N ASN A 232 -15.06 -15.66 21.59
CA ASN A 232 -15.26 -16.93 20.88
C ASN A 232 -16.67 -17.10 20.29
N SER A 233 -17.55 -16.09 20.39
CA SER A 233 -18.90 -16.18 19.85
C SER A 233 -18.90 -16.27 18.32
N LYS A 234 -19.84 -17.02 17.74
CA LYS A 234 -20.06 -17.04 16.28
C LYS A 234 -20.47 -15.68 15.72
N ALA A 235 -20.98 -14.78 16.55
CA ALA A 235 -21.32 -13.42 16.13
C ALA A 235 -20.05 -12.61 15.87
N ASP A 236 -19.08 -12.67 16.78
CA ASP A 236 -17.82 -11.93 16.67
C ASP A 236 -16.89 -12.49 15.59
N GLN A 237 -16.88 -13.81 15.41
CA GLN A 237 -16.18 -14.43 14.28
C GLN A 237 -16.74 -13.94 12.94
N ARG A 238 -18.07 -13.88 12.79
CA ARG A 238 -18.70 -13.32 11.58
C ARG A 238 -18.45 -11.82 11.45
N ALA A 239 -18.38 -11.08 12.56
CA ALA A 239 -18.05 -9.65 12.54
C ALA A 239 -16.61 -9.39 12.06
N THR A 240 -15.68 -10.23 12.49
CA THR A 240 -14.28 -10.22 12.04
C THR A 240 -14.18 -10.43 10.54
N GLN A 241 -14.88 -11.46 10.01
CA GLN A 241 -14.90 -11.70 8.56
C GLN A 241 -15.48 -10.52 7.80
N ARG A 242 -16.59 -9.92 8.27
CA ARG A 242 -17.14 -8.70 7.66
C ARG A 242 -16.14 -7.54 7.68
N ALA A 243 -15.40 -7.33 8.76
CA ALA A 243 -14.41 -6.26 8.84
C ALA A 243 -13.26 -6.47 7.82
N ILE A 244 -12.80 -7.71 7.66
CA ILE A 244 -11.83 -8.10 6.63
C ILE A 244 -12.40 -7.87 5.23
N ASP A 245 -13.63 -8.32 4.97
CA ASP A 245 -14.28 -8.21 3.67
C ASP A 245 -14.44 -6.75 3.22
N PHE A 246 -14.81 -5.86 4.14
CA PHE A 246 -14.97 -4.43 3.88
C PHE A 246 -13.65 -3.67 3.72
N MET A 247 -12.54 -4.21 4.22
CA MET A 247 -11.23 -3.56 4.12
C MET A 247 -10.41 -4.04 2.92
N TYR A 248 -10.35 -5.36 2.68
CA TYR A 248 -9.53 -5.93 1.59
C TYR A 248 -10.03 -7.26 1.03
N GLY A 249 -11.16 -7.84 1.49
CA GLY A 249 -11.56 -9.20 1.11
C GLY A 249 -11.80 -9.43 -0.39
N TRP A 250 -11.81 -8.38 -1.21
CA TRP A 250 -11.84 -8.50 -2.68
C TRP A 250 -10.47 -8.83 -3.30
N GLN A 251 -9.41 -8.95 -2.51
CA GLN A 251 -8.02 -8.99 -2.99
C GLN A 251 -7.22 -10.11 -2.30
N GLY A 252 -6.67 -11.05 -3.10
CA GLY A 252 -5.76 -12.10 -2.63
C GLY A 252 -4.31 -11.62 -2.50
N VAL A 253 -3.47 -12.29 -1.71
CA VAL A 253 -2.10 -11.82 -1.39
C VAL A 253 -1.04 -12.90 -1.64
N ASN A 254 0.03 -12.52 -2.35
CA ASN A 254 1.30 -13.24 -2.44
C ASN A 254 2.44 -12.25 -2.19
N VAL A 255 3.13 -12.37 -1.05
CA VAL A 255 4.12 -11.39 -0.57
C VAL A 255 5.48 -11.59 -1.25
N LYS A 256 6.08 -10.52 -1.77
CA LYS A 256 7.37 -10.57 -2.53
C LYS A 256 8.42 -9.54 -2.09
N GLY A 257 8.13 -8.70 -1.11
CA GLY A 257 9.08 -7.71 -0.59
C GLY A 257 8.50 -6.93 0.59
N TYR A 258 9.37 -6.18 1.27
CA TYR A 258 9.02 -5.37 2.44
C TYR A 258 9.54 -3.95 2.28
N TYR A 259 8.66 -2.97 2.47
CA TYR A 259 8.97 -1.55 2.35
C TYR A 259 8.59 -0.85 3.65
N ILE A 260 9.57 -0.18 4.27
CA ILE A 260 9.35 0.57 5.51
C ILE A 260 8.67 1.90 5.19
N TRP A 261 7.52 2.14 5.81
CA TRP A 261 6.99 3.49 5.98
C TRP A 261 7.55 4.09 7.28
N SER A 262 8.40 5.12 7.26
CA SER A 262 8.90 5.86 6.09
C SER A 262 10.41 6.09 6.14
N LEU A 263 10.99 6.53 5.03
CA LEU A 263 12.43 6.81 4.96
C LEU A 263 12.81 8.05 5.80
N PHE A 264 12.02 9.12 5.67
CA PHE A 264 12.21 10.41 6.33
C PHE A 264 10.95 10.79 7.09
N ASP A 265 11.10 11.50 8.21
CA ASP A 265 9.97 12.23 8.77
C ASP A 265 9.40 13.16 7.70
N ASN A 266 8.08 13.28 7.60
CA ASN A 266 7.41 13.92 6.48
C ASN A 266 6.09 14.56 6.93
N PHE A 267 5.33 15.13 5.99
CA PHE A 267 3.99 15.66 6.26
C PHE A 267 2.97 14.51 6.38
N GLU A 268 2.50 14.22 7.59
CA GLU A 268 1.62 13.07 7.89
C GLU A 268 0.14 13.46 7.82
N TRP A 269 -0.28 13.95 6.65
CA TRP A 269 -1.68 14.22 6.31
C TRP A 269 -2.38 15.12 7.33
N CYS A 270 -3.50 14.69 7.91
CA CYS A 270 -4.23 15.44 8.93
C CYS A 270 -3.45 15.65 10.24
N SER A 271 -2.34 14.94 10.46
CA SER A 271 -1.46 15.15 11.62
C SER A 271 -0.37 16.20 11.37
N GLY A 272 -0.22 16.70 10.14
CA GLY A 272 0.84 17.64 9.79
C GLY A 272 2.23 17.09 10.10
N TYR A 273 3.07 17.88 10.77
CA TYR A 273 4.43 17.48 11.15
C TYR A 273 4.55 17.01 12.60
N THR A 274 3.42 16.75 13.27
CA THR A 274 3.38 16.33 14.68
C THR A 274 3.80 14.86 14.88
N LEU A 275 3.65 14.02 13.86
CA LEU A 275 4.05 12.61 13.85
C LEU A 275 5.31 12.40 13.03
N ARG A 276 6.18 11.48 13.47
CA ARG A 276 7.52 11.25 12.93
C ARG A 276 7.77 9.77 12.64
N PHE A 277 7.27 9.29 11.50
CA PHE A 277 7.39 7.88 11.08
C PHE A 277 8.76 7.52 10.49
N GLY A 278 9.59 8.50 10.16
CA GLY A 278 10.82 8.26 9.42
C GLY A 278 11.87 7.49 10.20
N MET A 279 12.63 6.63 9.52
CA MET A 279 13.90 6.13 10.05
C MET A 279 14.97 7.23 10.12
N THR A 280 14.81 8.29 9.32
CA THR A 280 15.67 9.47 9.32
C THR A 280 14.86 10.67 9.80
N LEU A 281 15.33 11.30 10.88
CA LEU A 281 14.80 12.56 11.39
C LEU A 281 15.04 13.67 10.36
N VAL A 282 14.02 14.46 10.08
CA VAL A 282 14.16 15.74 9.36
C VAL A 282 13.96 16.87 10.35
N ASP A 283 14.99 17.69 10.52
CA ASP A 283 14.95 18.86 11.40
C ASP A 283 14.29 20.04 10.68
N TYR A 284 12.97 20.10 10.76
CA TYR A 284 12.14 21.14 10.13
C TYR A 284 12.52 22.58 10.54
N LYS A 285 13.23 22.77 11.65
CA LYS A 285 13.63 24.10 12.16
C LYS A 285 15.06 24.49 11.75
N ASN A 286 15.87 23.55 11.28
CA ASN A 286 17.29 23.75 10.98
C ASN A 286 17.59 23.31 9.54
N ASP A 287 17.02 24.04 8.59
CA ASP A 287 17.23 23.83 7.15
C ASP A 287 16.90 22.40 6.68
N MET A 288 15.92 21.75 7.33
CA MET A 288 15.48 20.39 6.99
C MET A 288 16.64 19.37 7.00
N LYS A 289 17.65 19.54 7.86
CA LYS A 289 18.78 18.60 7.93
C LYS A 289 18.32 17.18 8.28
N ARG A 290 18.93 16.19 7.64
CA ARG A 290 18.63 14.76 7.83
C ARG A 290 19.56 14.12 8.87
N TYR A 291 19.00 13.44 9.87
CA TYR A 291 19.75 12.71 10.89
C TYR A 291 19.22 11.27 11.03
N LYS A 292 20.09 10.27 10.86
CA LYS A 292 19.70 8.87 11.01
C LYS A 292 19.29 8.58 12.46
N LYS A 293 18.09 8.04 12.67
CA LYS A 293 17.68 7.53 13.97
C LYS A 293 18.33 6.17 14.23
N LEU A 294 18.18 5.66 15.45
CA LEU A 294 18.69 4.33 15.81
C LEU A 294 18.09 3.22 14.93
N SER A 295 16.84 3.36 14.49
CA SER A 295 16.21 2.43 13.53
C SER A 295 16.92 2.39 12.19
N ALA A 296 17.35 3.54 11.64
CA ALA A 296 18.15 3.59 10.41
C ALA A 296 19.51 2.90 10.56
N ILE A 297 20.16 3.09 11.71
CA ILE A 297 21.47 2.46 12.01
C ILE A 297 21.29 0.94 12.13
N TRP A 298 20.27 0.49 12.85
CA TRP A 298 19.94 -0.93 12.95
C TRP A 298 19.66 -1.54 11.58
N PHE A 299 18.83 -0.89 10.76
CA PHE A 299 18.47 -1.39 9.43
C PHE A 299 19.68 -1.45 8.48
N LYS A 300 20.55 -0.43 8.54
CA LYS A 300 21.82 -0.42 7.80
C LYS A 300 22.68 -1.64 8.13
N ASN A 301 22.78 -1.99 9.41
CA ASN A 301 23.54 -3.15 9.89
C ASN A 301 22.87 -4.47 9.51
N PHE A 302 21.54 -4.56 9.66
CA PHE A 302 20.73 -5.70 9.24
C PHE A 302 20.91 -6.03 7.74
N LEU A 303 21.04 -5.00 6.90
CA LEU A 303 21.21 -5.12 5.44
C LEU A 303 22.66 -5.26 4.95
N GLN A 304 23.65 -5.27 5.85
CA GLN A 304 25.04 -5.45 5.44
C GLN A 304 25.21 -6.74 4.64
N LYS A 305 25.70 -6.61 3.42
CA LYS A 305 26.04 -7.74 2.55
C LYS A 305 27.34 -8.33 3.08
N ARG A 306 27.27 -9.43 3.84
CA ARG A 306 28.47 -10.14 4.29
C ARG A 306 29.09 -10.86 3.11
N THR A 307 30.31 -10.49 2.74
CA THR A 307 31.11 -11.30 1.83
C THR A 307 31.47 -12.57 2.57
N ARG A 308 30.89 -13.72 2.20
CA ARG A 308 31.38 -15.01 2.70
C ARG A 308 32.79 -15.19 2.13
N LEU A 309 33.81 -15.09 2.98
CA LEU A 309 35.22 -15.29 2.60
C LEU A 309 35.58 -16.77 2.38
N TYR A 310 34.60 -17.68 2.49
CA TYR A 310 34.78 -19.10 2.22
C TYR A 310 33.59 -19.62 1.42
N ASP A 311 33.69 -19.49 0.09
CA ASP A 311 33.21 -20.52 -0.84
C ASP A 311 34.46 -21.09 -1.49
N SER A 312 35.12 -21.98 -0.76
CA SER A 312 36.22 -22.79 -1.27
C SER A 312 36.06 -24.20 -0.72
N SER A 313 35.14 -24.94 -1.33
CA SER A 313 35.11 -26.41 -1.41
C SER A 313 33.94 -26.85 -2.27
#